data_AF-A0A3R7IBV9-F1
#
_entry.id   AF-A0A3R7IBV9-F1
#
_cell.length_a   1.000
_cell.length_b   1.000
_cell.length_c   1.000
_cell.angle_alpha   90.00
_cell.angle_beta   90.00
_cell.angle_gamma   90.00
#
_symmetry.space_group_name_H-M   'P 1'
#
loop_
_entity.id
_entity.type
_entity.pdbx_description
1 polymer ?
#
loop_
_entity_poly.entity_id
_entity_poly.type
_entity_poly.pdbx_seq_one_letter_code
_entity_poly.pdbx_strand_id
1 'polypeptide(L)'
;MSLRSRLLGSALLVVGVAALAATVSLAPTVPPESAADSVSIIAPTPYSFVATPPLLTVGSVLLIGGAAALASADLSARAALLAPALGGVAAFALVAGVAAAPAAILPALVEAEALAAAVAGPPGTVATGVVAGGAVAPVIRATTTEDTAALVAGAVLLLAALAAGASDPVSLVTGGLGGAVAVGLLWAVDPERWRP
;
A
#
# COMPACT_ATOMS: atom_id res chain seq x y z
N MET A 1 -16.59 25.64 3.66
CA MET A 1 -15.41 24.89 4.12
C MET A 1 -15.51 24.70 5.63
N SER A 2 -15.43 23.47 6.15
CA SER A 2 -15.50 23.23 7.59
C SER A 2 -14.11 23.03 8.18
N LEU A 3 -13.82 23.68 9.31
CA LEU A 3 -12.57 23.47 10.07
C LEU A 3 -12.38 21.97 10.41
N ARG A 4 -13.50 21.28 10.63
CA ARG A 4 -13.58 19.85 10.93
C ARG A 4 -12.95 18.98 9.83
N SER A 5 -13.25 19.22 8.54
CA SER A 5 -12.70 18.39 7.46
C SER A 5 -11.19 18.50 7.37
N ARG A 6 -10.65 19.70 7.58
CA ARG A 6 -9.20 19.95 7.57
C ARG A 6 -8.50 19.31 8.76
N LEU A 7 -9.07 19.41 9.96
CA LEU A 7 -8.51 18.77 11.16
C LEU A 7 -8.51 17.24 11.04
N LEU A 8 -9.60 16.65 10.54
CA LEU A 8 -9.67 15.22 10.25
C LEU A 8 -8.63 14.83 9.19
N GLY A 9 -8.53 15.58 8.09
CA GLY A 9 -7.52 15.34 7.06
C GLY A 9 -6.09 15.36 7.61
N SER A 10 -5.75 16.36 8.43
CA SER A 10 -4.44 16.44 9.10
C SER A 10 -4.20 15.24 10.02
N ALA A 11 -5.19 14.83 10.82
CA ALA A 11 -5.05 13.67 11.71
C ALA A 11 -4.84 12.38 10.92
N LEU A 12 -5.60 12.16 9.84
CA LEU A 12 -5.44 11.01 8.95
C LEU A 12 -4.08 10.99 8.28
N LEU A 13 -3.57 12.15 7.85
CA LEU A 13 -2.21 12.26 7.30
C LEU A 13 -1.14 11.90 8.34
N VAL A 14 -1.27 12.41 9.57
CA VAL A 14 -0.32 12.08 10.65
C VAL A 14 -0.33 10.57 10.94
N VAL A 15 -1.51 9.96 11.04
CA VAL A 15 -1.62 8.51 11.27
C VAL A 15 -1.08 7.73 10.07
N GLY A 16 -1.38 8.16 8.85
CA GLY A 16 -0.87 7.53 7.62
C GLY A 16 0.66 7.58 7.53
N VAL A 17 1.26 8.75 7.80
CA VAL A 17 2.72 8.92 7.86
C VAL A 17 3.31 8.09 8.99
N ALA A 18 2.70 8.05 10.17
CA ALA A 18 3.19 7.24 11.29
C ALA A 18 3.17 5.74 10.96
N ALA A 19 2.13 5.25 10.27
CA ALA A 19 2.05 3.87 9.80
C ALA A 19 3.17 3.56 8.80
N LEU A 20 3.42 4.43 7.83
CA LEU A 20 4.54 4.28 6.88
C LEU A 20 5.90 4.36 7.58
N ALA A 21 6.09 5.30 8.50
CA ALA A 21 7.34 5.41 9.26
C ALA A 21 7.60 4.14 10.08
N ALA A 22 6.57 3.56 10.72
CA ALA A 22 6.70 2.31 11.45
C ALA A 22 7.13 1.14 10.53
N THR A 23 6.70 1.15 9.26
CA THR A 23 7.12 0.11 8.30
C THR A 23 8.59 0.20 7.95
N VAL A 24 9.23 1.37 7.99
CA VAL A 24 10.69 1.49 7.76
C VAL A 24 11.48 0.68 8.78
N SER A 25 11.00 0.59 10.03
CA SER A 25 11.66 -0.17 11.10
C SER A 25 11.27 -1.66 11.13
N LEU A 26 10.14 -2.03 10.52
CA LEU A 26 9.57 -3.37 10.59
C LEU A 26 9.73 -4.16 9.28
N ALA A 27 9.86 -3.48 8.14
CA ALA A 27 9.88 -4.12 6.85
C ALA A 27 11.09 -5.04 6.73
N PRO A 28 10.88 -6.29 6.25
CA PRO A 28 12.00 -7.14 5.90
C PRO A 28 12.73 -6.55 4.71
N THR A 29 14.06 -6.62 4.68
CA THR A 29 14.87 -6.20 3.54
C THR A 29 15.52 -7.41 2.90
N VAL A 30 15.16 -7.66 1.64
CA VAL A 30 15.65 -8.73 0.78
C VAL A 30 16.14 -8.09 -0.53
N PRO A 31 17.42 -7.66 -0.60
CA PRO A 31 17.97 -7.03 -1.78
C PRO A 31 18.05 -8.02 -2.95
N PRO A 32 17.94 -7.55 -4.21
CA PRO A 32 18.19 -8.39 -5.38
C PRO A 32 19.63 -8.92 -5.37
N GLU A 33 19.86 -10.09 -5.99
CA GLU A 33 21.15 -10.77 -5.97
C GLU A 33 22.31 -9.89 -6.45
N SER A 34 22.10 -9.08 -7.49
CA SER A 34 23.13 -8.16 -8.01
C SER A 34 23.52 -7.03 -7.04
N ALA A 35 22.79 -6.84 -5.95
CA ALA A 35 23.14 -5.91 -4.86
C ALA A 35 23.50 -6.61 -3.54
N ALA A 36 23.36 -7.94 -3.44
CA ALA A 36 23.44 -8.68 -2.18
C ALA A 36 24.83 -8.62 -1.52
N ASP A 37 25.91 -8.53 -2.31
CA ASP A 37 27.29 -8.40 -1.79
C ASP A 37 27.52 -7.08 -1.04
N SER A 38 26.66 -6.08 -1.27
CA SER A 38 26.78 -4.74 -0.69
C SER A 38 25.76 -4.46 0.43
N VAL A 39 24.75 -5.33 0.58
CA VAL A 39 23.63 -5.12 1.52
C VAL A 39 23.27 -6.46 2.17
N SER A 40 23.47 -6.56 3.49
CA SER A 40 23.05 -7.73 4.27
C SER A 40 21.52 -7.82 4.36
N ILE A 41 20.97 -9.04 4.23
CA ILE A 41 19.55 -9.33 4.49
C ILE A 41 19.23 -9.02 5.96
N ILE A 42 18.17 -8.23 6.21
CA ILE A 42 17.72 -7.88 7.56
C ILE A 42 16.20 -8.09 7.63
N ALA A 43 15.78 -9.13 8.34
CA ALA A 43 14.41 -9.24 8.85
C ALA A 43 14.44 -8.82 10.33
N PRO A 44 13.95 -7.62 10.69
CA PRO A 44 14.05 -7.12 12.07
C PRO A 44 13.37 -8.05 13.08
N THR A 45 12.29 -8.73 12.67
CA THR A 45 11.52 -9.65 13.50
C THR A 45 10.96 -10.80 12.66
N PRO A 46 10.57 -11.94 13.27
CA PRO A 46 9.88 -13.03 12.56
C PRO A 46 8.51 -12.62 11.99
N TYR A 47 7.92 -11.51 12.45
CA TYR A 47 6.60 -11.04 12.04
C TYR A 47 6.66 -9.95 10.96
N SER A 48 7.85 -9.56 10.51
CA SER A 48 8.06 -8.48 9.55
C SER A 48 7.24 -8.66 8.26
N PHE A 49 7.18 -9.87 7.71
CA PHE A 49 6.38 -10.17 6.51
C PHE A 49 4.86 -10.12 6.75
N VAL A 50 4.41 -10.30 7.99
CA VAL A 50 2.97 -10.26 8.36
C VAL A 50 2.53 -8.84 8.67
N ALA A 51 3.38 -8.05 9.33
CA ALA A 51 3.05 -6.69 9.77
C ALA A 51 3.17 -5.65 8.64
N THR A 52 4.08 -5.88 7.68
CA THR A 52 4.37 -4.90 6.62
C THR A 52 3.19 -4.67 5.68
N PRO A 53 2.52 -5.70 5.11
CA PRO A 53 1.40 -5.48 4.22
C PRO A 53 0.26 -4.63 4.81
N PRO A 54 -0.29 -4.94 6.01
CA PRO A 54 -1.41 -4.18 6.55
C PRO A 54 -1.02 -2.73 6.88
N LEU A 55 0.17 -2.49 7.43
CA LEU A 55 0.62 -1.15 7.78
C LEU A 55 0.81 -0.25 6.56
N LEU A 56 1.38 -0.78 5.48
CA LEU A 56 1.54 -0.05 4.22
C LEU A 56 0.20 0.23 3.54
N THR A 57 -0.70 -0.75 3.55
CA THR A 57 -2.06 -0.57 3.03
C THR A 57 -2.80 0.52 3.81
N VAL A 58 -2.80 0.45 5.14
CA VAL A 58 -3.43 1.47 6.01
C VAL A 58 -2.80 2.83 5.76
N GLY A 59 -1.48 2.93 5.79
CA GLY A 59 -0.76 4.18 5.54
C GLY A 59 -1.15 4.82 4.20
N SER A 60 -1.16 4.04 3.13
CA SER A 60 -1.45 4.52 1.77
C SER A 60 -2.90 4.99 1.62
N VAL A 61 -3.86 4.22 2.15
CA VAL A 61 -5.28 4.57 2.09
C VAL A 61 -5.57 5.82 2.94
N LEU A 62 -5.01 5.90 4.15
CA LEU A 62 -5.18 7.07 5.02
C LEU A 62 -4.50 8.32 4.47
N LEU A 63 -3.36 8.19 3.77
CA LEU A 63 -2.72 9.33 3.09
C LEU A 63 -3.63 9.90 2.00
N ILE A 64 -4.18 9.04 1.13
CA ILE A 64 -5.05 9.49 0.04
C ILE A 64 -6.36 10.08 0.59
N GLY A 65 -7.00 9.40 1.54
CA GLY A 65 -8.21 9.91 2.20
C GLY A 65 -7.96 11.21 2.96
N GLY A 66 -6.86 11.29 3.72
CA GLY A 66 -6.45 12.46 4.49
C GLY A 66 -6.10 13.66 3.62
N ALA A 67 -5.39 13.45 2.51
CA ALA A 67 -5.06 14.50 1.56
C ALA A 67 -6.33 15.12 0.93
N ALA A 68 -7.30 14.29 0.54
CA ALA A 68 -8.57 14.79 0.02
C ALA A 68 -9.37 15.55 1.09
N ALA A 69 -9.43 15.04 2.32
CA ALA A 69 -10.10 15.72 3.43
C ALA A 69 -9.44 17.07 3.77
N LEU A 70 -8.10 17.12 3.78
CA LEU A 70 -7.33 18.35 4.02
C LEU A 70 -7.57 19.38 2.91
N ALA A 71 -7.53 18.95 1.65
CA ALA A 71 -7.83 19.79 0.50
C ALA A 71 -9.32 20.19 0.42
N SER A 72 -10.18 19.62 1.27
CA SER A 72 -11.64 19.74 1.17
C SER A 72 -12.15 19.35 -0.23
N ALA A 73 -11.45 18.43 -0.89
CA ALA A 73 -11.83 17.87 -2.17
C ALA A 73 -12.71 16.64 -1.93
N ASP A 74 -13.65 16.40 -2.84
CA ASP A 74 -14.33 15.11 -2.87
C ASP A 74 -13.38 14.10 -3.50
N LEU A 75 -13.04 13.08 -2.72
CA LEU A 75 -12.15 12.03 -3.16
C LEU A 75 -12.85 11.23 -4.27
N SER A 76 -12.52 11.47 -5.53
CA SER A 76 -13.06 10.67 -6.63
C SER A 76 -12.60 9.22 -6.50
N ALA A 77 -13.39 8.28 -7.04
CA ALA A 77 -13.01 6.88 -7.11
C ALA A 77 -11.68 6.67 -7.84
N ARG A 78 -11.39 7.52 -8.84
CA ARG A 78 -10.11 7.52 -9.56
C ARG A 78 -8.94 7.97 -8.70
N ALA A 79 -9.12 8.98 -7.85
CA ALA A 79 -8.09 9.40 -6.90
C ALA A 79 -7.78 8.29 -5.87
N ALA A 80 -8.80 7.52 -5.48
CA ALA A 80 -8.59 6.37 -4.59
C ALA A 80 -7.74 5.25 -5.22
N LEU A 81 -7.62 5.16 -6.55
CA LEU A 81 -6.70 4.23 -7.22
C LEU A 81 -5.23 4.55 -6.97
N LEU A 82 -4.91 5.74 -6.46
CA LEU A 82 -3.54 6.06 -6.04
C LEU A 82 -3.12 5.27 -4.80
N ALA A 83 -4.07 4.85 -3.94
CA ALA A 83 -3.75 4.10 -2.73
C ALA A 83 -3.06 2.75 -3.01
N PRO A 84 -3.60 1.84 -3.86
CA PRO A 84 -2.91 0.60 -4.19
C PRO A 84 -1.58 0.82 -4.92
N ALA A 85 -1.49 1.84 -5.78
CA ALA A 85 -0.26 2.16 -6.50
C ALA A 85 0.86 2.63 -5.55
N LEU A 86 0.56 3.60 -4.69
CA LEU A 86 1.52 4.11 -3.70
C LEU A 86 1.95 3.03 -2.71
N GLY A 87 0.98 2.26 -2.21
CA GLY A 87 1.28 1.17 -1.27
C GLY A 87 2.14 0.08 -1.90
N GLY A 88 1.80 -0.37 -3.12
CA GLY A 88 2.57 -1.38 -3.83
C GLY A 88 4.01 -0.93 -4.12
N VAL A 89 4.19 0.30 -4.60
CA VAL A 89 5.53 0.86 -4.85
C VAL A 89 6.33 1.01 -3.56
N ALA A 90 5.72 1.53 -2.50
CA ALA A 90 6.39 1.67 -1.20
C ALA A 90 6.78 0.30 -0.62
N ALA A 91 5.90 -0.69 -0.71
CA ALA A 91 6.16 -2.06 -0.29
C ALA A 91 7.33 -2.68 -1.04
N PHE A 92 7.30 -2.61 -2.37
CA PHE A 92 8.36 -3.15 -3.19
C PHE A 92 9.70 -2.46 -2.87
N ALA A 93 9.72 -1.13 -2.80
CA ALA A 93 10.93 -0.36 -2.52
C ALA A 93 11.51 -0.66 -1.13
N LEU A 94 10.67 -0.75 -0.09
CA LEU A 94 11.11 -1.08 1.26
C LEU A 94 11.67 -2.50 1.32
N VAL A 95 10.94 -3.47 0.76
CA VAL A 95 11.36 -4.88 0.85
C VAL A 95 12.56 -5.18 -0.04
N ALA A 96 12.68 -4.52 -1.19
CA ALA A 96 13.89 -4.59 -2.01
C ALA A 96 15.09 -3.86 -1.37
N GLY A 97 14.90 -3.11 -0.28
CA GLY A 97 15.98 -2.41 0.42
C GLY A 97 16.36 -1.05 -0.15
N VAL A 98 15.56 -0.48 -1.06
CA VAL A 98 15.82 0.83 -1.69
C VAL A 98 15.99 1.93 -0.63
N ALA A 99 15.20 1.88 0.44
CA ALA A 99 15.29 2.87 1.53
C ALA A 99 16.59 2.75 2.35
N ALA A 100 17.19 1.55 2.42
CA ALA A 100 18.41 1.30 3.18
C ALA A 100 19.67 1.61 2.37
N ALA A 101 19.68 1.31 1.07
CA ALA A 101 20.87 1.43 0.23
C ALA A 101 20.51 1.82 -1.23
N PRO A 102 19.95 3.01 -1.48
CA PRO A 102 19.41 3.37 -2.80
C PRO A 102 20.46 3.32 -3.92
N ALA A 103 21.70 3.70 -3.62
CA ALA A 103 22.79 3.71 -4.60
C ALA A 103 23.23 2.31 -5.05
N ALA A 104 23.02 1.28 -4.23
CA ALA A 104 23.30 -0.12 -4.58
C ALA A 104 22.09 -0.79 -5.23
N ILE A 105 20.89 -0.54 -4.70
CA ILE A 105 19.68 -1.25 -5.08
C ILE A 105 19.07 -0.71 -6.39
N LEU A 106 19.05 0.61 -6.60
CA LEU A 106 18.42 1.17 -7.80
C LEU A 106 19.11 0.74 -9.09
N PRO A 107 20.46 0.73 -9.21
CA PRO A 107 21.12 0.19 -10.40
C PRO A 107 20.84 -1.30 -10.61
N ALA A 108 20.81 -2.09 -9.53
CA ALA A 108 20.49 -3.51 -9.60
C ALA A 108 19.07 -3.76 -10.14
N LEU A 109 18.09 -2.95 -9.73
CA LEU A 109 16.71 -3.06 -10.22
C LEU A 109 16.51 -2.63 -11.69
N VAL A 110 17.51 -2.02 -12.33
CA VAL A 110 17.48 -1.75 -13.77
C VAL A 110 17.85 -3.01 -14.58
N GLU A 111 18.56 -3.96 -13.98
CA GLU A 111 18.86 -5.25 -14.60
C GLU A 111 17.59 -6.10 -14.67
N ALA A 112 17.26 -6.60 -15.87
CA ALA A 112 15.99 -7.27 -16.12
C ALA A 112 15.83 -8.54 -15.28
N GLU A 113 16.89 -9.33 -15.15
CA GLU A 113 16.92 -10.57 -14.37
C GLU A 113 16.77 -10.29 -12.87
N ALA A 114 17.48 -9.29 -12.35
CA ALA A 114 17.41 -8.89 -10.95
C ALA A 114 16.02 -8.33 -10.59
N LEU A 115 15.44 -7.52 -11.49
CA LEU A 115 14.07 -7.04 -11.34
C LEU A 115 13.06 -8.19 -11.39
N ALA A 116 13.20 -9.12 -12.33
CA ALA A 116 12.33 -10.28 -12.43
C ALA A 116 12.40 -11.15 -11.18
N ALA A 117 13.60 -11.37 -10.63
CA ALA A 117 13.81 -12.10 -9.37
C ALA A 117 13.18 -11.36 -8.18
N ALA A 118 13.34 -10.03 -8.09
CA ALA A 118 12.73 -9.23 -7.03
C ALA A 118 11.19 -9.23 -7.10
N VAL A 119 10.63 -9.19 -8.32
CA VAL A 119 9.18 -9.26 -8.58
C VAL A 119 8.62 -10.66 -8.30
N ALA A 120 9.36 -11.72 -8.62
CA ALA A 120 8.95 -13.09 -8.29
C ALA A 120 9.16 -13.44 -6.81
N GLY A 121 10.04 -12.70 -6.13
CA GLY A 121 10.46 -12.95 -4.76
C GLY A 121 9.68 -12.16 -3.70
N PRO A 122 10.25 -12.06 -2.48
CA PRO A 122 9.61 -11.41 -1.35
C PRO A 122 9.15 -9.95 -1.61
N PRO A 123 9.93 -9.09 -2.31
CA PRO A 123 9.46 -7.73 -2.62
C PRO A 123 8.15 -7.71 -3.42
N GLY A 124 8.04 -8.54 -4.45
CA GLY A 124 6.81 -8.66 -5.24
C GLY A 124 5.64 -9.21 -4.43
N THR A 125 5.83 -10.30 -3.67
CA THR A 125 4.75 -10.91 -2.86
C THR A 125 4.14 -9.96 -1.84
N VAL A 126 4.97 -9.17 -1.12
CA VAL A 126 4.49 -8.17 -0.17
C VAL A 126 3.77 -7.03 -0.90
N ALA A 127 4.34 -6.55 -2.01
CA ALA A 127 3.70 -5.51 -2.82
C ALA A 127 2.34 -5.94 -3.35
N THR A 128 2.19 -7.17 -3.80
CA THR A 128 0.90 -7.72 -4.28
C THR A 128 -0.16 -7.75 -3.18
N GLY A 129 0.20 -8.15 -1.95
CA GLY A 129 -0.71 -8.08 -0.79
C GLY A 129 -1.17 -6.66 -0.48
N VAL A 130 -0.23 -5.70 -0.52
CA VAL A 130 -0.55 -4.27 -0.31
C VAL A 130 -1.44 -3.73 -1.43
N VAL A 131 -1.19 -4.10 -2.68
CA VAL A 131 -2.02 -3.71 -3.83
C VAL A 131 -3.43 -4.27 -3.68
N ALA A 132 -3.57 -5.55 -3.32
CA ALA A 132 -4.87 -6.17 -3.07
C ALA A 132 -5.65 -5.46 -1.96
N GLY A 133 -4.99 -5.17 -0.83
CA GLY A 133 -5.59 -4.42 0.28
C GLY A 133 -5.95 -2.97 -0.08
N GLY A 134 -5.06 -2.29 -0.79
CA GLY A 134 -5.24 -0.91 -1.23
C GLY A 134 -6.40 -0.76 -2.21
N ALA A 135 -6.71 -1.82 -2.98
CA ALA A 135 -7.83 -1.85 -3.93
C ALA A 135 -9.21 -1.73 -3.27
N VAL A 136 -9.33 -2.04 -1.96
CA VAL A 136 -10.59 -1.94 -1.23
C VAL A 136 -11.12 -0.49 -1.24
N ALA A 137 -10.25 0.49 -1.07
CA ALA A 137 -10.63 1.90 -1.04
C ALA A 137 -11.25 2.40 -2.36
N PRO A 138 -10.62 2.24 -3.54
CA PRO A 138 -11.23 2.63 -4.82
C PRO A 138 -12.47 1.81 -5.17
N VAL A 139 -12.56 0.53 -4.80
CA VAL A 139 -13.79 -0.26 -5.01
C VAL A 139 -14.95 0.34 -4.23
N ILE A 140 -14.78 0.59 -2.93
CA ILE A 140 -15.83 1.19 -2.09
C ILE A 140 -16.22 2.57 -2.61
N ARG A 141 -15.23 3.43 -2.92
CA ARG A 141 -15.53 4.75 -3.50
C ARG A 141 -16.27 4.63 -4.82
N ALA A 142 -15.81 3.80 -5.73
CA ALA A 142 -16.47 3.57 -7.03
C ALA A 142 -17.91 3.07 -6.88
N THR A 143 -18.18 2.19 -5.91
CA THR A 143 -19.56 1.74 -5.63
C THR A 143 -20.43 2.88 -5.11
N THR A 144 -19.96 3.66 -4.14
CA THR A 144 -20.74 4.76 -3.54
C THR A 144 -20.94 5.96 -4.47
N THR A 145 -20.03 6.17 -5.42
CA THR A 145 -20.10 7.27 -6.40
C THR A 145 -20.58 6.82 -7.78
N GLU A 146 -21.00 5.56 -7.93
CA GLU A 146 -21.45 4.96 -9.19
C GLU A 146 -20.45 5.11 -10.36
N ASP A 147 -19.14 5.20 -10.08
CA ASP A 147 -18.10 5.32 -11.12
C ASP A 147 -17.74 3.92 -11.64
N THR A 148 -18.46 3.48 -12.66
CA THR A 148 -18.28 2.13 -13.26
C THR A 148 -16.87 1.91 -13.78
N ALA A 149 -16.22 2.93 -14.36
CA ALA A 149 -14.87 2.78 -14.90
C ALA A 149 -13.85 2.55 -13.78
N ALA A 150 -13.96 3.31 -12.69
CA ALA A 150 -13.12 3.10 -11.51
C ALA A 150 -13.42 1.75 -10.81
N LEU A 151 -14.69 1.31 -10.81
CA LEU A 151 -15.07 0.02 -10.25
C LEU A 151 -14.42 -1.13 -11.03
N VAL A 152 -14.49 -1.09 -12.36
CA VAL A 152 -13.84 -2.09 -13.22
C VAL A 152 -12.33 -2.07 -13.03
N ALA A 153 -11.71 -0.88 -13.01
CA ALA A 153 -10.28 -0.75 -12.78
C ALA A 153 -9.86 -1.34 -11.41
N GLY A 154 -10.60 -1.02 -10.35
CA GLY A 154 -10.37 -1.57 -9.01
C GLY A 154 -10.57 -3.08 -8.93
N ALA A 155 -11.62 -3.60 -9.56
CA ALA A 155 -11.90 -5.04 -9.60
C ALA A 155 -10.84 -5.82 -10.40
N VAL A 156 -10.44 -5.31 -11.57
CA VAL A 156 -9.36 -5.91 -12.38
C VAL A 156 -8.05 -5.92 -11.60
N LEU A 157 -7.73 -4.83 -10.90
CA LEU A 157 -6.53 -4.73 -10.07
C LEU A 157 -6.58 -5.72 -8.89
N LEU A 158 -7.73 -5.86 -8.22
CA LEU A 158 -7.92 -6.85 -7.17
C LEU A 158 -7.75 -8.29 -7.70
N LEU A 159 -8.39 -8.61 -8.83
CA LEU A 159 -8.29 -9.93 -9.45
C LEU A 159 -6.86 -10.24 -9.92
N ALA A 160 -6.17 -9.25 -10.51
CA ALA A 160 -4.78 -9.38 -10.90
C ALA A 160 -3.87 -9.61 -9.70
N ALA A 161 -4.10 -8.89 -8.60
CA ALA A 161 -3.35 -9.09 -7.36
C ALA A 161 -3.61 -10.47 -6.74
N LEU A 162 -4.85 -10.94 -6.73
CA LEU A 162 -5.20 -12.28 -6.27
C LEU A 162 -4.55 -13.37 -7.14
N ALA A 163 -4.52 -13.20 -8.46
CA ALA A 163 -3.88 -14.13 -9.37
C ALA A 163 -2.35 -14.15 -9.18
N ALA A 164 -1.72 -12.98 -9.06
CA ALA A 164 -0.28 -12.85 -8.86
C ALA A 164 0.17 -13.34 -7.47
N GLY A 165 -0.67 -13.15 -6.45
CA GLY A 165 -0.36 -13.50 -5.05
C GLY A 165 -0.82 -14.90 -4.65
N ALA A 166 -1.33 -15.72 -5.57
CA ALA A 166 -1.90 -17.03 -5.25
C ALA A 166 -0.92 -17.98 -4.54
N SER A 167 0.39 -17.79 -4.76
CA SER A 167 1.46 -18.54 -4.11
C SER A 167 1.78 -18.09 -2.68
N ASP A 168 1.32 -16.90 -2.26
CA ASP A 168 1.47 -16.39 -0.90
C ASP A 168 0.14 -15.82 -0.35
N PRO A 169 -0.73 -16.69 0.17
CA PRO A 169 -2.03 -16.26 0.70
C PRO A 169 -1.90 -15.40 1.96
N VAL A 170 -0.77 -15.44 2.68
CA VAL A 170 -0.61 -14.69 3.94
C VAL A 170 -0.48 -13.19 3.65
N SER A 171 0.34 -12.81 2.67
CA SER A 171 0.46 -11.42 2.23
C SER A 171 -0.88 -10.86 1.73
N LEU A 172 -1.64 -11.66 0.94
CA LEU A 172 -2.98 -11.28 0.48
C LEU A 172 -3.96 -11.06 1.63
N VAL A 173 -4.01 -11.97 2.60
CA VAL A 173 -4.92 -11.87 3.76
C VAL A 173 -4.57 -10.67 4.62
N THR A 174 -3.30 -10.51 4.97
CA THR A 174 -2.84 -9.42 5.86
C THR A 174 -2.99 -8.06 5.18
N GLY A 175 -2.64 -7.95 3.90
CA GLY A 175 -2.89 -6.76 3.09
C GLY A 175 -4.37 -6.42 3.00
N GLY A 176 -5.21 -7.42 2.70
CA GLY A 176 -6.67 -7.30 2.65
C GLY A 176 -7.28 -6.82 3.96
N LEU A 177 -6.85 -7.39 5.10
CA LEU A 177 -7.24 -6.93 6.44
C LEU A 177 -6.85 -5.46 6.67
N GLY A 178 -5.63 -5.07 6.27
CA GLY A 178 -5.21 -3.66 6.33
C GLY A 178 -6.14 -2.74 5.53
N GLY A 179 -6.55 -3.15 4.33
CA GLY A 179 -7.48 -2.42 3.48
C GLY A 179 -8.86 -2.24 4.12
N ALA A 180 -9.41 -3.34 4.66
CA ALA A 180 -10.69 -3.32 5.37
C ALA A 180 -10.65 -2.43 6.63
N VAL A 181 -9.56 -2.52 7.41
CA VAL A 181 -9.35 -1.66 8.59
C VAL A 181 -9.26 -0.19 8.18
N ALA A 182 -8.49 0.13 7.13
CA ALA A 182 -8.32 1.50 6.67
C ALA A 182 -9.66 2.13 6.23
N VAL A 183 -10.43 1.40 5.43
CA VAL A 183 -11.76 1.85 5.00
C VAL A 183 -12.73 1.92 6.19
N GLY A 184 -12.68 0.95 7.11
CA GLY A 184 -13.49 0.97 8.33
C GLY A 184 -13.21 2.20 9.21
N LEU A 185 -11.94 2.58 9.35
CA LEU A 185 -11.54 3.81 10.05
C LEU A 185 -12.07 5.05 9.34
N LEU A 186 -11.93 5.11 8.00
CA LEU A 186 -12.45 6.22 7.20
C LEU A 186 -13.97 6.33 7.29
N TRP A 187 -14.68 5.20 7.29
CA TRP A 187 -16.12 5.15 7.52
C TRP A 187 -16.50 5.67 8.92
N ALA A 188 -15.75 5.30 9.96
CA ALA A 188 -16.03 5.76 11.32
C ALA A 188 -15.85 7.28 11.49
N VAL A 189 -14.86 7.89 10.82
CA VAL A 189 -14.55 9.32 10.99
C VAL A 189 -15.19 10.24 9.95
N ASP A 190 -15.50 9.71 8.76
CA ASP A 190 -16.10 10.42 7.63
C ASP A 190 -17.18 9.55 6.92
N PRO A 191 -18.30 9.28 7.60
CA PRO A 191 -19.31 8.36 7.10
C PRO A 191 -20.04 8.85 5.86
N GLU A 192 -20.14 10.16 5.65
CA GLU A 192 -20.79 10.74 4.47
C GLU A 192 -20.07 10.34 3.18
N ARG A 193 -18.76 10.09 3.24
CA ARG A 193 -17.96 9.71 2.08
C ARG A 193 -17.66 8.21 1.98
N TRP A 194 -17.70 7.48 3.09
CA TRP A 194 -17.19 6.09 3.10
C TRP A 194 -18.22 5.05 3.50
N ARG A 195 -19.44 5.45 3.87
CA ARG A 195 -20.53 4.50 4.12
C ARG A 195 -21.01 3.89 2.80
N PRO A 196 -20.97 2.55 2.65
CA PRO A 196 -21.55 1.85 1.51
C PRO A 196 -23.07 2.05 1.42
#